data_AF-A0A920VTP3-F1
#
_entry.id   AF-A0A920VTP3-F1
#
_cell.length_a   1.000
_cell.length_b   1.000
_cell.length_c   1.000
_cell.angle_alpha   90.00
_cell.angle_beta   90.00
_cell.angle_gamma   90.00
#
_symmetry.space_group_name_H-M   'P 1'
#
loop_
_entity.id
_entity.type
_entity.pdbx_description
1 polymer ?
#
loop_
_entity_poly.entity_id
_entity_poly.type
_entity_poly.pdbx_seq_one_letter_code
_entity_poly.pdbx_strand_id
1 'polypeptide(L)'
;MINQMNLITKSLLSLFLLCFVVSGYTDASNYVVGDVFESKKRTSSVVLYELKNDLLTDIRRDPSKTGVFRQRDSRYTYDLQKGDKIIPLKSFEKGKLFRVALVPKRESQRDNNTYYYVVPAKFNQLFFVEHLTE
;
A
#
# COMPACT_ATOMS: atom_id res chain seq x y z
N MET A 1 -2.26 -46.98 27.81
CA MET A 1 -3.30 -46.03 27.32
C MET A 1 -2.65 -44.65 27.06
N ILE A 2 -1.71 -44.53 26.10
CA ILE A 2 -0.79 -43.37 25.97
C ILE A 2 -0.82 -42.68 24.57
N ASN A 3 -1.79 -42.98 23.69
CA ASN A 3 -1.78 -42.43 22.31
C ASN A 3 -2.78 -41.30 22.01
N GLN A 4 -3.68 -40.94 22.92
CA GLN A 4 -4.70 -39.90 22.65
C GLN A 4 -4.17 -38.46 22.82
N MET A 5 -3.25 -38.25 23.77
CA MET A 5 -2.74 -36.90 24.10
C MET A 5 -1.88 -36.28 22.97
N ASN A 6 -1.22 -37.11 22.15
CA ASN A 6 -0.46 -36.68 20.98
C ASN A 6 -1.33 -36.32 19.77
N LEU A 7 -2.57 -36.81 19.69
CA LEU A 7 -3.46 -36.53 18.56
C LEU A 7 -4.09 -35.13 18.70
N ILE A 8 -4.52 -34.80 19.93
CA ILE A 8 -5.13 -33.51 20.26
C ILE A 8 -4.09 -32.38 20.13
N THR A 9 -2.88 -32.57 20.64
CA THR A 9 -1.81 -31.57 20.53
C THR A 9 -1.36 -31.36 19.08
N LYS A 10 -1.23 -32.42 18.28
CA LYS A 10 -0.94 -32.30 16.83
C LYS A 10 -2.06 -31.60 16.06
N SER A 11 -3.32 -31.88 16.40
CA SER A 11 -4.49 -31.23 15.81
C SER A 11 -4.54 -29.73 16.14
N LEU A 12 -4.32 -29.38 17.41
CA LEU A 12 -4.22 -27.99 17.86
C LEU A 12 -3.06 -27.24 17.20
N LEU A 13 -1.90 -27.88 17.08
CA LEU A 13 -0.73 -27.28 16.45
C LEU A 13 -0.92 -27.09 14.94
N SER A 14 -1.61 -28.02 14.27
CA SER A 14 -2.02 -27.88 12.88
C SER A 14 -3.06 -26.78 12.68
N LEU A 15 -4.03 -26.64 13.60
CA LEU A 15 -5.01 -25.57 13.57
C LEU A 15 -4.34 -24.21 13.79
N PHE A 16 -3.39 -24.13 14.71
CA PHE A 16 -2.60 -22.93 14.99
C PHE A 16 -1.74 -22.52 13.78
N LEU A 17 -1.10 -23.48 13.12
CA LEU A 17 -0.37 -23.25 11.86
C LEU A 17 -1.31 -22.77 10.74
N LEU A 18 -2.52 -23.34 10.64
CA LEU A 18 -3.51 -22.93 9.65
C LEU A 18 -3.95 -21.46 9.86
N CYS A 19 -4.17 -21.04 11.12
CA CYS A 19 -4.50 -19.65 11.46
C CYS A 19 -3.36 -18.67 11.10
N PHE A 20 -2.10 -19.08 11.26
CA PHE A 20 -0.94 -18.28 10.88
C PHE A 20 -0.80 -18.12 9.36
N VAL A 21 -1.09 -19.18 8.58
CA VAL A 21 -1.06 -19.10 7.12
C VAL A 21 -2.15 -18.15 6.60
N VAL A 22 -3.37 -18.20 7.12
CA VAL A 22 -4.46 -17.31 6.66
C VAL A 22 -4.18 -15.84 6.99
N SER A 23 -3.58 -15.56 8.15
CA SER A 23 -3.26 -14.18 8.57
C SER A 23 -2.10 -13.54 7.77
N GLY A 24 -1.30 -14.34 7.07
CA GLY A 24 -0.18 -13.87 6.24
C GLY A 24 -0.56 -13.50 4.79
N TYR A 25 -1.78 -13.81 4.35
CA TYR A 25 -2.25 -13.62 2.96
C TYR A 25 -3.08 -12.36 2.73
N THR A 26 -2.99 -11.35 3.60
CA THR A 26 -3.61 -10.03 3.35
C THR A 26 -2.73 -9.09 2.53
N ASP A 27 -1.73 -9.64 1.82
CA ASP A 27 -0.62 -8.88 1.26
C ASP A 27 -0.92 -8.44 -0.18
N ALA A 28 -0.96 -7.11 -0.38
CA ALA A 28 -0.92 -6.36 -1.64
C ALA A 28 -2.17 -6.25 -2.56
N SER A 29 -3.22 -7.09 -2.46
CA SER A 29 -4.24 -7.16 -3.54
C SER A 29 -5.52 -6.32 -3.40
N ASN A 30 -5.73 -5.53 -2.34
CA ASN A 30 -7.05 -4.94 -2.07
C ASN A 30 -7.06 -3.40 -2.07
N TYR A 31 -6.42 -2.76 -3.05
CA TYR A 31 -6.72 -1.35 -3.31
C TYR A 31 -8.03 -1.24 -4.06
N VAL A 32 -9.08 -0.82 -3.36
CA VAL A 32 -10.34 -0.48 -3.99
C VAL A 32 -10.38 1.03 -4.21
N VAL A 33 -10.94 1.44 -5.35
CA VAL A 33 -11.21 2.86 -5.59
C VAL A 33 -12.18 3.36 -4.53
N GLY A 34 -11.87 4.49 -3.90
CA GLY A 34 -12.65 5.04 -2.79
C GLY A 34 -12.16 4.61 -1.40
N ASP A 35 -11.24 3.67 -1.29
CA ASP A 35 -10.58 3.36 -0.01
C ASP A 35 -9.67 4.50 0.45
N VAL A 36 -9.54 4.66 1.76
CA VAL A 36 -8.60 5.57 2.38
C VAL A 36 -7.45 4.77 2.97
N PHE A 37 -6.23 5.09 2.55
CA PHE A 37 -5.01 4.48 3.06
C PHE A 37 -4.14 5.50 3.78
N GLU A 38 -3.70 5.17 4.98
CA GLU A 38 -2.81 6.03 5.77
C GLU A 38 -1.37 5.50 5.78
N SER A 39 -0.42 6.43 5.72
CA SER A 39 1.01 6.14 5.76
C SER A 39 1.51 5.89 7.18
N LYS A 40 2.04 4.68 7.43
CA LYS A 40 2.63 4.28 8.73
C LYS A 40 3.97 4.95 9.02
N LYS A 41 4.65 5.37 7.95
CA LYS A 41 6.10 5.62 7.77
C LYS A 41 6.99 5.51 9.02
N ARG A 42 7.73 4.39 9.14
CA ARG A 42 8.87 4.21 10.07
C ARG A 42 10.23 3.94 9.40
N THR A 43 10.33 3.44 8.16
CA THR A 43 11.64 3.14 7.53
C THR A 43 11.73 3.40 6.01
N SER A 44 10.62 3.37 5.25
CA SER A 44 10.60 3.67 3.80
C SER A 44 9.54 4.71 3.44
N SER A 45 9.91 5.61 2.53
CA SER A 45 9.06 6.66 1.99
C SER A 45 8.25 6.15 0.81
N VAL A 46 6.93 6.20 0.90
CA VAL A 46 6.05 6.10 -0.26
C VAL A 46 6.17 7.40 -1.05
N VAL A 47 6.45 7.30 -2.34
CA VAL A 47 6.58 8.44 -3.26
C VAL A 47 5.35 8.51 -4.14
N LEU A 48 4.75 9.70 -4.21
CA LEU A 48 3.70 10.05 -5.15
C LEU A 48 4.28 10.87 -6.29
N TYR A 49 3.73 10.73 -7.49
CA TYR A 49 4.20 11.40 -8.70
C TYR A 49 3.13 12.33 -9.26
N GLU A 50 3.48 13.55 -9.61
CA GLU A 50 2.53 14.46 -10.27
C GLU A 50 2.22 13.99 -11.70
N LEU A 51 3.23 13.47 -12.41
CA LEU A 51 3.12 13.01 -13.80
C LEU A 51 3.19 11.49 -13.93
N LYS A 52 2.22 10.90 -14.64
CA LYS A 52 2.19 9.44 -14.92
C LYS A 52 3.44 8.97 -15.68
N ASN A 53 3.89 9.75 -16.66
CA ASN A 53 5.01 9.35 -17.51
C ASN A 53 6.32 9.26 -16.72
N ASP A 54 6.46 10.09 -15.69
CA ASP A 54 7.61 10.05 -14.80
C ASP A 54 7.64 8.73 -14.02
N LEU A 55 6.53 8.37 -13.39
CA LEU A 55 6.35 7.10 -12.70
C LEU A 55 6.65 5.90 -13.61
N LEU A 56 6.12 5.89 -14.84
CA LEU A 56 6.38 4.82 -15.81
C LEU A 56 7.86 4.73 -16.19
N THR A 57 8.55 5.86 -16.30
CA THR A 57 9.99 5.89 -16.62
C THR A 57 10.80 5.26 -15.50
N ASP A 58 10.45 5.53 -14.24
CA ASP A 58 11.12 4.95 -13.07
C ASP A 58 10.86 3.44 -12.95
N ILE A 59 9.63 2.97 -13.20
CA ILE A 59 9.32 1.53 -13.27
C ILE A 59 10.15 0.84 -14.36
N ARG A 60 10.30 1.46 -15.54
CA ARG A 60 11.10 0.89 -16.64
C ARG A 60 12.58 0.83 -16.30
N ARG A 61 13.08 1.85 -15.60
CA ARG A 61 14.50 1.95 -15.22
C ARG A 61 14.86 0.96 -14.12
N ASP A 62 13.99 0.77 -13.14
CA ASP A 62 14.25 -0.11 -12.00
C ASP A 62 12.97 -0.86 -11.60
N PRO A 63 12.58 -1.91 -12.35
CA PRO A 63 11.33 -2.65 -12.13
C PRO A 63 11.29 -3.36 -10.78
N SER A 64 12.47 -3.56 -10.16
CA SER A 64 12.63 -4.18 -8.85
C SER A 64 12.30 -3.24 -7.68
N LYS A 65 12.45 -1.92 -7.87
CA LYS A 65 12.24 -0.91 -6.82
C LYS A 65 10.87 -0.29 -6.94
N THR A 66 9.83 -1.03 -6.59
CA THR A 66 8.50 -0.44 -6.49
C THR A 66 8.39 0.38 -5.20
N GLY A 67 8.24 1.70 -5.32
CA GLY A 67 7.90 2.59 -4.21
C GLY A 67 9.06 3.22 -3.41
N VAL A 68 10.32 3.13 -3.84
CA VAL A 68 11.46 3.83 -3.20
C VAL A 68 12.39 4.41 -4.27
N PHE A 69 12.00 5.54 -4.86
CA PHE A 69 12.80 6.24 -5.88
C PHE A 69 13.38 7.53 -5.29
N ARG A 70 14.46 7.42 -4.51
CA ARG A 70 15.06 8.54 -3.76
C ARG A 70 15.89 9.52 -4.59
N GLN A 71 16.09 9.30 -5.89
CA GLN A 71 17.06 10.05 -6.71
C GLN A 71 16.43 10.91 -7.81
N ARG A 72 15.14 11.27 -7.71
CA ARG A 72 14.50 12.18 -8.66
C ARG A 72 14.44 13.60 -8.13
N ASP A 73 14.45 14.55 -9.06
CA ASP A 73 14.20 15.96 -8.80
C ASP A 73 12.86 16.11 -8.05
N SER A 74 12.91 16.61 -6.82
CA SER A 74 11.78 16.59 -5.86
C SER A 74 10.61 17.49 -6.27
N ARG A 75 10.75 18.24 -7.37
CA ARG A 75 9.76 19.22 -7.83
C ARG A 75 8.45 18.60 -8.30
N TYR A 76 8.44 17.36 -8.77
CA TYR A 76 7.25 16.67 -9.31
C TYR A 76 6.88 15.41 -8.52
N THR A 77 7.42 15.28 -7.31
CA THR A 77 7.21 14.13 -6.45
C THR A 77 6.84 14.58 -5.05
N TYR A 78 5.97 13.82 -4.40
CA TYR A 78 5.62 14.04 -3.01
C TYR A 78 5.92 12.79 -2.17
N ASP A 79 6.82 12.94 -1.21
CA ASP A 79 7.12 11.89 -0.24
C ASP A 79 6.07 11.89 0.87
N LEU A 80 5.22 10.85 0.91
CA LEU A 80 4.23 10.69 1.98
C LEU A 80 4.92 10.73 3.34
N GLN A 81 4.43 11.57 4.23
CA GLN A 81 4.81 11.64 5.62
C GLN A 81 3.96 10.67 6.46
N LYS A 82 4.39 10.43 7.70
CA LYS A 82 3.59 9.63 8.64
C LYS A 82 2.24 10.33 8.88
N GLY A 83 1.15 9.57 8.81
CA GLY A 83 -0.21 10.06 8.99
C GLY A 83 -0.82 10.73 7.76
N ASP A 84 -0.10 10.83 6.65
CA ASP A 84 -0.70 11.25 5.39
C ASP A 84 -1.64 10.16 4.89
N LYS A 85 -2.78 10.59 4.34
CA LYS A 85 -3.77 9.69 3.79
C LYS A 85 -3.89 9.88 2.28
N ILE A 86 -4.06 8.79 1.55
CA ILE A 86 -4.32 8.79 0.12
C ILE A 86 -5.60 8.04 -0.20
N ILE A 87 -6.27 8.45 -1.26
CA ILE A 87 -7.49 7.82 -1.77
C ILE A 87 -7.25 7.40 -3.23
N PRO A 88 -7.30 6.11 -3.58
CA PRO A 88 -7.27 5.69 -4.97
C PRO A 88 -8.53 6.16 -5.69
N LEU A 89 -8.34 6.94 -6.74
CA LEU A 89 -9.42 7.49 -7.58
C LEU A 89 -9.63 6.67 -8.85
N LYS A 90 -8.54 6.13 -9.41
CA LYS A 90 -8.59 5.36 -10.65
C LYS A 90 -7.47 4.35 -10.72
N SER A 91 -7.81 3.12 -11.09
CA SER A 91 -6.87 2.03 -11.34
C SER A 91 -6.39 1.99 -12.79
N PHE A 92 -5.14 1.63 -13.00
CA PHE A 92 -4.49 1.38 -14.29
C PHE A 92 -3.71 0.06 -14.22
N GLU A 93 -3.37 -0.49 -15.40
CA GLU A 93 -2.50 -1.67 -15.52
C GLU A 93 -2.93 -2.85 -14.62
N LYS A 94 -4.24 -3.10 -14.55
CA LYS A 94 -4.85 -4.16 -13.73
C LYS A 94 -4.51 -4.04 -12.23
N GLY A 95 -4.55 -2.81 -11.68
CA GLY A 95 -4.33 -2.57 -10.25
C GLY A 95 -2.87 -2.45 -9.84
N LYS A 96 -1.95 -2.25 -10.79
CA LYS A 96 -0.54 -2.00 -10.48
C LYS A 96 -0.25 -0.52 -10.22
N LEU A 97 -1.00 0.37 -10.86
CA LEU A 97 -0.82 1.81 -10.82
C LEU A 97 -2.16 2.47 -10.55
N PHE A 98 -2.15 3.48 -9.68
CA PHE A 98 -3.33 4.24 -9.33
C PHE A 98 -3.10 5.73 -9.50
N ARG A 99 -4.14 6.44 -9.92
CA ARG A 99 -4.27 7.88 -9.66
C ARG A 99 -4.88 8.01 -8.27
N VAL A 100 -4.28 8.81 -7.41
CA VAL A 100 -4.64 8.95 -6.00
C VAL A 100 -4.84 10.42 -5.63
N ALA A 101 -5.78 10.72 -4.75
CA ALA A 101 -5.87 12.02 -4.09
C ALA A 101 -5.11 11.97 -2.77
N LEU A 102 -4.28 12.96 -2.50
CA LEU A 102 -3.70 13.20 -1.17
C LEU A 102 -4.75 13.91 -0.32
N VAL A 103 -5.17 13.30 0.80
CA VAL A 103 -6.12 13.94 1.72
C VAL A 103 -5.40 15.08 2.43
N PRO A 104 -5.86 16.34 2.27
CA PRO A 104 -5.18 17.47 2.87
C PRO A 104 -5.32 17.41 4.39
N LYS A 105 -4.22 17.69 5.11
CA LYS A 105 -4.24 17.78 6.60
C LYS A 105 -5.03 19.00 7.11
N ARG A 106 -5.25 19.99 6.25
CA ARG A 106 -5.97 21.25 6.53
C ARG A 106 -6.83 21.61 5.33
N GLU A 107 -8.06 22.07 5.56
CA GLU A 107 -9.08 22.32 4.52
C GLU A 107 -8.65 23.28 3.39
N SER A 108 -7.59 24.07 3.59
CA SER A 108 -7.16 25.15 2.69
C SER A 108 -6.22 24.72 1.54
N GLN A 109 -5.84 23.44 1.40
CA GLN A 109 -4.95 22.95 0.33
C GLN A 109 -5.70 22.09 -0.69
N ARG A 110 -6.79 22.64 -1.27
CA ARG A 110 -7.65 21.91 -2.23
C ARG A 110 -7.17 21.96 -3.69
N ASP A 111 -6.26 22.85 -4.04
CA ASP A 111 -5.89 23.01 -5.45
C ASP A 111 -4.91 21.90 -5.88
N ASN A 112 -5.44 20.97 -6.68
CA ASN A 112 -4.74 19.90 -7.39
C ASN A 112 -3.92 18.92 -6.53
N ASN A 113 -4.56 18.27 -5.55
CA ASN A 113 -3.97 17.24 -4.69
C ASN A 113 -3.88 15.84 -5.32
N THR A 114 -3.92 15.74 -6.65
CA THR A 114 -3.97 14.45 -7.34
C THR A 114 -2.60 14.03 -7.85
N TYR A 115 -2.23 12.80 -7.53
CA TYR A 115 -0.96 12.20 -7.89
C TYR A 115 -1.13 10.81 -8.50
N TYR A 116 -0.02 10.20 -8.90
CA TYR A 116 0.10 8.82 -9.34
C TYR A 116 0.96 8.04 -8.36
N TYR A 117 0.56 6.79 -8.14
CA TYR A 117 1.17 5.89 -7.18
C TYR A 117 1.25 4.48 -7.78
N VAL A 118 2.33 3.78 -7.50
CA VAL A 118 2.52 2.37 -7.85
C VAL A 118 2.54 1.55 -6.58
N VAL A 119 1.74 0.48 -6.58
CA VAL A 119 1.67 -0.44 -5.46
C VAL A 119 3.00 -1.18 -5.33
N PRO A 120 3.70 -1.09 -4.18
CA PRO A 120 4.95 -1.80 -3.97
C PRO A 120 4.71 -3.30 -3.83
N ALA A 121 5.66 -4.10 -4.32
CA ALA A 121 5.61 -5.56 -4.25
C ALA A 121 5.71 -6.10 -2.81
N LYS A 122 6.22 -5.30 -1.87
CA LYS A 122 6.25 -5.63 -0.43
C LYS A 122 5.40 -4.61 0.33
N PHE A 123 4.31 -5.09 0.92
CA PHE A 123 3.21 -4.25 1.36
C PHE A 123 3.22 -3.95 2.86
N ASN A 124 4.01 -2.96 3.27
CA ASN A 124 4.20 -2.68 4.70
C ASN A 124 4.09 -1.19 5.06
N GLN A 125 3.81 -0.33 4.07
CA GLN A 125 4.00 1.12 4.19
C GLN A 125 2.70 1.89 4.41
N LEU A 126 1.58 1.39 3.86
CA LEU A 126 0.23 1.95 4.01
C LEU A 126 -0.68 0.97 4.77
N PHE A 127 -1.67 1.48 5.50
CA PHE A 127 -2.77 0.67 6.04
C PHE A 127 -4.12 1.22 5.64
N PHE A 128 -5.06 0.32 5.42
CA PHE A 128 -6.45 0.65 5.21
C PHE A 128 -7.03 1.33 6.46
N VAL A 129 -7.75 2.43 6.25
CA VAL A 129 -8.45 3.17 7.29
C VAL A 129 -9.95 2.92 7.17
N GLU A 130 -10.52 3.28 6.02
CA GLU A 130 -11.97 3.24 5.77
C GLU A 130 -12.25 3.22 4.26
N HIS A 131 -13.48 2.87 3.89
CA HIS A 131 -13.99 3.02 2.53
C HIS A 131 -14.94 4.22 2.50
N LEU A 132 -14.75 5.15 1.57
CA LEU A 132 -15.66 6.28 1.41
C LEU A 132 -16.99 5.77 0.84
N THR A 133 -18.03 5.87 1.65
CA THR A 133 -19.42 5.68 1.19
C THR A 133 -19.92 6.99 0.61
N GLU A 134 -20.59 6.93 -0.54
CA GLU A 134 -21.21 8.09 -1.19
C GLU A 134 -22.21 8.80 -0.28
#